data_AF-Q5PTL7-F1
#
_entry.id   AF-Q5PTL7-F1
#
_cell.length_a   1.000
_cell.length_b   1.000
_cell.length_c   1.000
_cell.angle_alpha   90.00
_cell.angle_beta   90.00
_cell.angle_gamma   90.00
#
_symmetry.space_group_name_H-M   'P 1'
#
loop_
_entity.id
_entity.type
_entity.pdbx_description
1 polymer ?
#
loop_
_entity_poly.entity_id
_entity_poly.type
_entity_poly.pdbx_seq_one_letter_code
_entity_poly.pdbx_strand_id
1 'polypeptide(L)'
;QYVFEPCTGKIVALRFNNAFVEEVQAGQECGVILDRTNFYAESGGQIYDQGFLVKVNDESSEFNVSLVYNRGGYVLHIGVVEGTLRVGDEVHCHMDVVRRQLTMKNHSATHALNHSLLKVLGQDTDQRGSLVVPEKLRFDFTNKSA
;
A
#
# COMPACT_ATOMS: atom_id res chain seq x y z
N GLN A 1 8.67 19.88 0.08
CA GLN A 1 7.53 19.13 -0.49
C GLN A 1 8.05 17.76 -0.91
N TYR A 2 7.35 16.66 -0.61
CA TYR A 2 7.78 15.33 -1.08
C TYR A 2 7.63 15.26 -2.59
N VAL A 3 8.66 14.75 -3.27
CA VAL A 3 8.65 14.43 -4.70
C VAL A 3 8.61 12.91 -4.81
N PHE A 4 7.61 12.40 -5.52
CA PHE A 4 7.48 10.96 -5.77
C PHE A 4 7.82 10.72 -7.23
N GLU A 5 8.85 9.91 -7.47
CA GLU A 5 9.27 9.56 -8.82
C GLU A 5 8.20 8.72 -9.53
N PRO A 6 7.98 8.94 -10.84
CA PRO A 6 7.13 8.08 -11.63
C PRO A 6 7.57 6.61 -11.57
N CYS A 7 6.62 5.70 -11.54
CA CYS A 7 6.88 4.26 -11.56
C CYS A 7 6.05 3.60 -12.66
N THR A 8 6.72 2.85 -13.53
CA THR A 8 6.07 1.94 -14.49
C THR A 8 6.38 0.51 -14.04
N GLY A 9 5.41 -0.39 -14.04
CA GLY A 9 5.61 -1.81 -13.72
C GLY A 9 5.01 -2.70 -14.81
N LYS A 10 5.53 -3.91 -14.96
CA LYS A 10 4.99 -4.94 -15.84
C LYS A 10 4.14 -5.91 -15.05
N ILE A 11 2.95 -6.23 -15.56
CA ILE A 11 2.07 -7.25 -14.98
C ILE A 11 2.73 -8.61 -15.14
N VAL A 12 3.10 -9.24 -14.03
CA VAL A 12 3.70 -10.58 -14.02
C VAL A 12 2.70 -11.68 -13.68
N ALA A 13 1.60 -11.33 -13.00
CA ALA A 13 0.51 -12.26 -12.73
C ALA A 13 -0.81 -11.50 -12.48
N LEU A 14 -1.89 -12.12 -12.93
CA LEU A 14 -3.26 -11.72 -12.62
C LEU A 14 -3.95 -12.85 -11.86
N ARG A 15 -4.74 -12.51 -10.83
CA ARG A 15 -5.51 -13.47 -10.04
C ARG A 15 -6.97 -13.06 -9.96
N PHE A 16 -7.87 -13.90 -10.47
CA PHE A 16 -9.31 -13.67 -10.47
C PHE A 16 -10.02 -14.96 -10.03
N ASN A 17 -11.07 -14.85 -9.21
CA ASN A 17 -11.83 -16.01 -8.70
C ASN A 17 -10.97 -17.17 -8.17
N ASN A 18 -9.97 -16.83 -7.35
CA ASN A 18 -9.04 -17.79 -6.73
C ASN A 18 -8.14 -18.58 -7.70
N ALA A 19 -8.04 -18.18 -8.96
CA ALA A 19 -7.15 -18.77 -9.97
C ALA A 19 -6.25 -17.71 -10.61
N PHE A 20 -5.09 -18.16 -11.12
CA PHE A 20 -4.28 -17.32 -12.01
C PHE A 20 -4.90 -17.32 -13.41
N VAL A 21 -4.93 -16.15 -14.02
CA VAL A 21 -5.52 -15.94 -15.35
C VAL A 21 -4.56 -15.11 -16.21
N GLU A 22 -4.70 -15.20 -17.52
CA GLU A 22 -3.89 -14.41 -18.47
C GLU A 22 -4.47 -13.03 -18.76
N GLU A 23 -5.76 -12.84 -18.49
CA GLU A 23 -6.52 -11.61 -18.78
C GLU A 23 -7.59 -11.36 -17.71
N VAL A 24 -7.85 -10.08 -17.43
CA VAL A 24 -8.99 -9.59 -16.65
C VAL A 24 -9.69 -8.46 -17.41
N GLN A 25 -11.00 -8.34 -17.21
CA GLN A 25 -11.88 -7.46 -17.98
C GLN A 25 -12.63 -6.47 -17.09
N ALA A 26 -13.18 -5.43 -17.71
CA ALA A 26 -13.91 -4.37 -17.04
C ALA A 26 -14.97 -4.88 -16.05
N GLY A 27 -15.00 -4.28 -14.87
CA GLY A 27 -15.91 -4.62 -13.78
C GLY A 27 -15.47 -5.81 -12.93
N GLN A 28 -14.39 -6.50 -13.27
CA GLN A 28 -13.85 -7.59 -12.44
C GLN A 28 -13.02 -7.04 -11.30
N GLU A 29 -13.31 -7.51 -10.08
CA GLU A 29 -12.41 -7.35 -8.93
C GLU A 29 -11.35 -8.46 -8.97
N CYS A 30 -10.08 -8.09 -9.06
CA CYS A 30 -8.98 -9.03 -9.20
C CYS A 30 -7.73 -8.60 -8.43
N GLY A 31 -6.75 -9.49 -8.39
CA GLY A 31 -5.41 -9.23 -7.90
C GLY A 31 -4.42 -9.03 -9.05
N VAL A 32 -3.58 -8.01 -8.96
CA VAL A 32 -2.51 -7.70 -9.91
C VAL A 32 -1.16 -7.73 -9.17
N ILE A 33 -0.21 -8.49 -9.71
CA ILE A 33 1.18 -8.49 -9.25
C ILE A 33 2.05 -7.87 -10.34
N LEU A 34 2.89 -6.92 -9.95
CA LEU A 34 3.84 -6.24 -10.82
C LEU A 34 5.27 -6.70 -10.50
N ASP A 35 6.17 -6.64 -11.48
CA ASP A 35 7.61 -6.84 -11.26
C ASP A 35 8.24 -5.74 -10.38
N ARG A 36 7.71 -4.52 -10.45
CA ARG A 36 8.06 -3.36 -9.63
C ARG A 36 6.84 -2.48 -9.39
N THR A 37 6.78 -1.87 -8.21
CA THR A 37 5.71 -0.95 -7.83
C THR A 37 6.21 0.05 -6.80
N ASN A 38 5.63 1.25 -6.78
CA ASN A 38 5.85 2.28 -5.75
C ASN A 38 4.76 2.26 -4.66
N PHE A 39 3.77 1.38 -4.75
CA PHE A 39 2.74 1.19 -3.74
C PHE A 39 3.30 0.47 -2.50
N TYR A 40 2.99 0.99 -1.33
CA TYR A 40 3.31 0.39 -0.05
C TYR A 40 2.25 -0.65 0.30
N ALA A 41 2.71 -1.88 0.49
CA ALA A 41 1.89 -2.94 1.06
C ALA A 41 1.78 -2.78 2.57
N GLU A 42 0.59 -3.04 3.12
CA GLU A 42 0.34 -2.97 4.57
C GLU A 42 1.40 -3.74 5.36
N SER A 43 2.05 -3.05 6.31
CA SER A 43 3.09 -3.62 7.16
C SER A 43 3.40 -2.72 8.34
N GLY A 44 3.89 -3.29 9.45
CA GLY A 44 4.39 -2.52 10.60
C GLY A 44 3.36 -1.57 11.23
N GLY A 45 2.06 -1.89 11.14
CA GLY A 45 0.95 -1.04 11.59
C GLY A 45 0.53 0.05 10.60
N GLN A 46 1.31 0.29 9.53
CA GLN A 46 0.96 1.21 8.46
C GLN A 46 0.02 0.55 7.44
N ILE A 47 -1.10 1.22 7.19
CA ILE A 47 -2.08 0.79 6.19
C ILE A 47 -1.51 0.90 4.77
N TYR A 48 -2.02 0.05 3.88
CA TYR A 48 -1.70 0.05 2.47
C TYR A 48 -2.03 1.37 1.76
N ASP A 49 -1.37 1.58 0.62
CA ASP A 49 -1.75 2.65 -0.30
C ASP A 49 -2.96 2.30 -1.17
N GLN A 50 -3.49 3.35 -1.78
CA GLN A 50 -4.56 3.30 -2.77
C GLN A 50 -4.14 4.15 -3.97
N GLY A 51 -4.84 3.99 -5.09
CA GLY A 51 -4.53 4.72 -6.32
C GLY A 51 -5.02 3.95 -7.53
N PHE A 52 -4.32 4.08 -8.65
CA PHE A 52 -4.69 3.42 -9.89
C PHE A 52 -3.46 3.02 -10.71
N LEU A 53 -3.63 2.01 -11.56
CA LEU A 53 -2.65 1.59 -12.57
C LEU A 53 -3.23 1.90 -13.95
N VAL A 54 -2.50 2.63 -14.79
CA VAL A 54 -2.94 2.94 -16.17
C VAL A 54 -2.10 2.16 -17.16
N LYS A 55 -2.72 1.43 -18.07
CA LYS A 55 -1.98 0.68 -19.09
C LYS A 55 -1.21 1.60 -20.03
N VAL A 56 0.05 1.24 -20.28
CA VAL A 56 0.91 1.98 -21.22
C VAL A 56 0.36 1.80 -22.64
N ASN A 57 0.26 2.91 -23.38
CA ASN A 57 -0.31 3.00 -24.73
C ASN A 57 -1.83 2.73 -24.83
N ASP A 58 -2.53 2.59 -23.71
CA ASP A 58 -4.00 2.47 -23.66
C ASP A 58 -4.54 3.08 -22.36
N GLU A 59 -4.74 4.39 -22.37
CA GLU A 59 -5.28 5.12 -21.22
C GLU A 59 -6.74 4.76 -20.90
N SER A 60 -7.42 4.02 -21.76
CA SER A 60 -8.79 3.53 -21.49
C SER A 60 -8.83 2.27 -20.63
N SER A 61 -7.67 1.63 -20.42
CA SER A 61 -7.53 0.48 -19.53
C SER A 61 -6.86 0.90 -18.22
N GLU A 62 -7.64 0.94 -17.15
CA GLU A 62 -7.22 1.33 -15.80
C GLU A 62 -7.52 0.19 -14.79
N PHE A 63 -6.77 0.16 -13.68
CA PHE A 63 -7.08 -0.66 -12.53
C PHE A 63 -7.10 0.19 -11.26
N ASN A 64 -8.28 0.33 -10.66
CA ASN A 64 -8.47 1.08 -9.43
C ASN A 64 -8.01 0.24 -8.23
N VAL A 65 -6.86 0.59 -7.65
CA VAL A 65 -6.24 -0.12 -6.53
C VAL A 65 -6.87 0.32 -5.21
N SER A 66 -7.60 -0.60 -4.58
CA SER A 66 -8.28 -0.36 -3.30
C SER A 66 -7.51 -0.90 -2.10
N LEU A 67 -6.76 -1.99 -2.27
CA LEU A 67 -5.96 -2.66 -1.23
C LEU A 67 -4.59 -3.08 -1.77
N VAL A 68 -3.56 -3.07 -0.93
CA VAL A 68 -2.22 -3.57 -1.28
C VAL A 68 -1.63 -4.40 -0.14
N TYR A 69 -1.33 -5.68 -0.40
CA TYR A 69 -0.81 -6.59 0.62
C TYR A 69 0.49 -7.25 0.19
N ASN A 70 1.36 -7.53 1.18
CA ASN A 70 2.48 -8.43 0.96
C ASN A 70 2.00 -9.87 1.14
N ARG A 71 2.15 -10.69 0.10
CA ARG A 71 1.81 -12.12 0.12
C ARG A 71 3.02 -12.91 -0.32
N GLY A 72 3.75 -13.47 0.65
CA GLY A 72 4.92 -14.31 0.38
C GLY A 72 6.05 -13.58 -0.36
N GLY A 73 6.23 -12.28 -0.10
CA GLY A 73 7.23 -11.44 -0.77
C GLY A 73 6.71 -10.69 -2.00
N TYR A 74 5.53 -11.03 -2.50
CA TYR A 74 4.90 -10.34 -3.62
C TYR A 74 3.99 -9.21 -3.15
N VAL A 75 4.02 -8.07 -3.84
CA VAL A 75 3.08 -6.97 -3.63
C VAL A 75 1.84 -7.22 -4.47
N LEU A 76 0.77 -7.61 -3.79
CA LEU A 76 -0.54 -7.89 -4.38
C LEU A 76 -1.41 -6.63 -4.33
N HIS A 77 -1.72 -6.06 -5.48
CA HIS A 77 -2.67 -4.97 -5.63
C HIS A 77 -4.06 -5.60 -5.86
N ILE A 78 -5.06 -5.20 -5.09
CA ILE A 78 -6.44 -5.66 -5.24
C ILE A 78 -7.30 -4.46 -5.60
N GLY A 79 -8.23 -4.65 -6.53
CA GLY A 79 -8.90 -3.55 -7.18
C GLY A 79 -9.87 -3.99 -8.26
N VAL A 80 -10.50 -3.00 -8.90
CA VAL A 80 -11.46 -3.21 -9.98
C VAL A 80 -10.84 -2.75 -11.30
N VAL A 81 -11.02 -3.55 -12.34
CA VAL A 81 -10.55 -3.25 -13.71
C VAL A 81 -11.56 -2.38 -14.44
N GLU A 82 -11.07 -1.40 -15.17
CA GLU A 82 -11.76 -0.69 -16.24
C GLU A 82 -10.99 -1.00 -17.54
N GLY A 83 -11.68 -1.46 -18.59
CA GLY A 83 -11.01 -1.92 -19.82
C GLY A 83 -10.48 -3.36 -19.74
N THR A 84 -9.26 -3.62 -20.17
CA THR A 84 -8.69 -4.98 -20.20
C THR A 84 -7.19 -4.98 -19.89
N LEU A 85 -6.79 -5.81 -18.93
CA LEU A 85 -5.39 -6.03 -18.58
C LEU A 85 -4.99 -7.47 -18.82
N ARG A 86 -3.77 -7.67 -19.31
CA ARG A 86 -3.17 -8.98 -19.58
C ARG A 86 -1.84 -9.13 -18.87
N VAL A 87 -1.47 -10.36 -18.57
CA VAL A 87 -0.10 -10.67 -18.16
C VAL A 87 0.85 -10.20 -19.26
N GLY A 88 1.90 -9.49 -18.85
CA GLY A 88 2.88 -8.89 -19.75
C GLY A 88 2.63 -7.44 -20.14
N ASP A 89 1.43 -6.89 -19.88
CA ASP A 89 1.17 -5.46 -20.08
C ASP A 89 2.04 -4.61 -19.15
N GLU A 90 2.47 -3.44 -19.64
CA GLU A 90 3.10 -2.41 -18.81
C GLU A 90 2.04 -1.42 -18.32
N VAL A 91 2.20 -0.95 -17.08
CA VAL A 91 1.28 0.00 -16.43
C VAL A 91 2.05 1.12 -15.72
N HIS A 92 1.57 2.35 -15.82
CA HIS A 92 1.98 3.46 -14.96
C HIS A 92 1.30 3.34 -13.59
N CYS A 93 2.08 3.46 -12.52
CA CYS A 93 1.64 3.29 -11.14
C CYS A 93 1.36 4.66 -10.50
N HIS A 94 0.09 4.98 -10.30
CA HIS A 94 -0.38 6.25 -9.74
C HIS A 94 -0.97 6.05 -8.35
N MET A 95 -0.09 6.06 -7.35
CA MET A 95 -0.50 6.03 -5.96
C MET A 95 -1.08 7.39 -5.51
N ASP A 96 -2.11 7.37 -4.66
CA ASP A 96 -2.65 8.56 -4.00
C ASP A 96 -1.60 9.21 -3.08
N VAL A 97 -0.97 10.26 -3.62
CA VAL A 97 0.09 11.00 -2.97
C VAL A 97 -0.38 11.71 -1.71
N VAL A 98 -1.62 12.20 -1.68
CA VAL A 98 -2.16 12.91 -0.50
C VAL A 98 -2.33 11.92 0.64
N ARG A 99 -2.96 10.78 0.37
CA ARG A 99 -3.13 9.68 1.34
C ARG A 99 -1.77 9.18 1.86
N ARG A 100 -0.81 8.95 0.97
CA ARG A 100 0.54 8.50 1.34
C ARG A 100 1.23 9.51 2.25
N GLN A 101 1.19 10.80 1.92
CA GLN A 101 1.86 11.83 2.72
C GLN A 101 1.29 11.93 4.13
N LEU A 102 -0.04 11.84 4.29
CA LEU A 102 -0.67 11.82 5.61
C LEU A 102 -0.21 10.60 6.43
N THR A 103 -0.18 9.43 5.79
CA THR A 103 0.26 8.18 6.42
C THR A 103 1.74 8.24 6.81
N MET A 104 2.62 8.76 5.94
CA MET A 104 4.05 8.96 6.23
C MET A 104 4.28 9.89 7.43
N LYS A 105 3.49 10.97 7.55
CA LYS A 105 3.57 11.87 8.72
C LYS A 105 3.21 11.14 10.01
N ASN A 106 2.13 10.37 9.99
CA ASN A 106 1.68 9.59 11.14
C ASN A 106 2.67 8.48 11.52
N HIS A 107 3.34 7.87 10.53
CA HIS A 107 4.41 6.91 10.76
C HIS A 107 5.62 7.56 11.46
N SER A 108 6.11 8.68 10.94
CA SER A 108 7.21 9.43 11.57
C SER A 108 6.85 9.91 12.98
N ALA A 109 5.60 10.37 13.18
CA ALA A 109 5.10 10.76 14.49
C ALA A 109 5.05 9.59 15.48
N THR A 110 4.77 8.38 15.00
CA THR A 110 4.79 7.16 15.82
C THR A 110 6.19 6.91 16.42
N HIS A 111 7.24 7.04 15.61
CA HIS A 111 8.62 6.91 16.09
C HIS A 111 9.01 8.03 17.06
N ALA A 112 8.62 9.27 16.76
CA ALA A 112 8.88 10.41 17.63
C ALA A 112 8.16 10.26 19.00
N LEU A 113 6.92 9.76 18.99
CA LEU A 113 6.15 9.48 20.20
C LEU A 113 6.80 8.37 21.01
N ASN A 114 7.17 7.25 20.39
CA ASN A 114 7.84 6.14 21.08
C ASN A 114 9.13 6.61 21.76
N HIS A 115 9.98 7.36 21.05
CA HIS A 115 11.20 7.94 21.61
C HIS A 115 10.93 8.87 22.81
N SER A 116 9.88 9.67 22.72
CA SER A 116 9.48 10.58 23.80
C SER A 116 8.96 9.84 25.03
N LEU A 117 8.17 8.77 24.82
CA LEU A 117 7.68 7.91 25.90
C LEU A 117 8.84 7.22 26.64
N LEU A 118 9.82 6.68 25.92
CA LEU A 118 11.02 6.09 26.52
C LEU A 118 11.82 7.09 27.37
N LYS A 119 11.88 8.36 26.95
CA LYS A 119 12.54 9.42 27.72
C LYS A 119 11.81 9.84 28.98
N VAL A 120 10.47 9.90 28.93
CA VAL A 120 9.65 10.42 30.04
C VAL A 120 9.31 9.32 31.04
N LEU A 121 8.95 8.13 30.55
CA LEU A 121 8.44 7.02 31.36
C LEU A 121 9.49 5.93 31.62
N GLY A 122 10.68 6.05 31.02
CA GLY A 122 11.78 5.11 31.18
C GLY A 122 11.73 3.91 30.24
N GLN A 123 12.79 3.09 30.30
CA GLN A 123 13.02 1.96 29.40
C GLN A 123 12.08 0.76 29.61
N ASP A 124 11.33 0.72 30.72
CA ASP A 124 10.29 -0.29 30.95
C ASP A 124 9.00 -0.06 30.12
N THR A 125 9.01 0.95 29.26
CA THR A 125 7.92 1.21 28.31
C THR A 125 8.10 0.37 27.06
N ASP A 126 7.14 -0.52 26.79
CA ASP A 126 7.20 -1.43 25.62
C ASP A 126 6.00 -1.21 24.69
N GLN A 127 6.27 -1.21 23.39
CA GLN A 127 5.25 -1.07 22.36
C GLN A 127 4.48 -2.39 22.22
N ARG A 128 3.15 -2.32 22.23
CA ARG A 128 2.25 -3.48 22.04
C ARG A 128 1.49 -3.46 20.73
N GLY A 129 1.33 -2.29 20.13
CA GLY A 129 0.60 -2.16 18.88
C GLY A 129 0.76 -0.79 18.26
N SER A 130 0.56 -0.72 16.95
CA SER A 130 0.43 0.53 16.24
C SER A 130 -0.55 0.39 15.09
N LEU A 131 -1.35 1.44 14.88
CA LEU A 131 -2.17 1.62 13.70
C LEU A 131 -1.84 3.00 13.13
N VAL A 132 -1.42 3.03 11.88
CA VAL A 132 -1.06 4.23 11.15
C VAL A 132 -1.93 4.29 9.91
N VAL A 133 -2.94 5.15 9.95
CA VAL A 133 -3.87 5.44 8.85
C VAL A 133 -3.81 6.94 8.55
N PRO A 134 -4.30 7.43 7.39
CA PRO A 134 -4.22 8.85 7.05
C PRO A 134 -4.87 9.76 8.08
N GLU A 135 -5.96 9.31 8.71
CA GLU A 135 -6.78 10.11 9.62
C GLU A 135 -6.20 10.19 11.03
N LYS A 136 -5.41 9.19 11.44
CA LYS A 136 -4.88 9.08 12.81
C LYS A 136 -3.72 8.11 12.94
N LEU A 137 -2.96 8.28 14.02
CA LEU A 137 -2.09 7.23 14.57
C LEU A 137 -2.67 6.73 15.90
N ARG A 138 -2.63 5.41 16.14
CA ARG A 138 -2.84 4.79 17.44
C ARG A 138 -1.53 4.13 17.85
N PHE A 139 -1.11 4.35 19.09
CA PHE A 139 0.09 3.75 19.66
C PHE A 139 -0.28 3.10 20.99
N ASP A 140 -0.22 1.78 21.03
CA ASP A 140 -0.55 0.99 22.20
C ASP A 140 0.76 0.62 22.91
N PHE A 141 0.90 0.97 24.19
CA PHE A 141 2.10 0.70 24.99
C PHE A 141 1.75 0.22 26.40
N THR A 142 2.71 -0.45 27.04
CA THR A 142 2.63 -0.84 28.45
C THR A 142 3.73 -0.15 29.24
N ASN A 143 3.42 0.30 30.45
CA ASN A 143 4.41 0.80 31.42
C ASN A 143 4.00 0.31 32.82
N LYS A 144 4.96 -0.13 33.64
CA LYS A 144 4.67 -0.66 34.99
C LYS A 144 4.22 0.40 36.00
N SER A 145 4.44 1.67 35.69
CA SER A 145 4.19 2.83 36.55
C SER A 145 2.92 3.61 36.16
N ALA A 146 2.23 3.19 35.09
CA ALA A 146 1.04 3.86 34.55
C ALA A 146 -0.25 3.10 34.91
#